data_AF-A0A419S9T9-F1
#
_entry.id   AF-A0A419S9T9-F1
#
_cell.length_a   1.000
_cell.length_b   1.000
_cell.length_c   1.000
_cell.angle_alpha   90.00
_cell.angle_beta   90.00
_cell.angle_gamma   90.00
#
_symmetry.space_group_name_H-M   'P 1'
#
loop_
_entity.id
_entity.type
_entity.pdbx_description
1 polymer ?
#
loop_
_entity_poly.entity_id
_entity_poly.type
_entity_poly.pdbx_seq_one_letter_code
_entity_poly.pdbx_strand_id
1 'polypeptide(L)'
;MTKMQMESKLAVMAGKLYLYKGKEHRVLRYQCETTFSKIVTSREDLVIHHDEADEILGGFLPVDEDTPFVSARQEKEETLPAQVMQIPELSFKSNVPALSNIIMSNIEKLKADPAYIGQANAINDQLKTLIDLGRTEVEMAKMQLALGKMNLQNKDLY
;
A
#
# COMPACT_ATOMS: atom_id res chain seq x y z
N MET A 1 19.75 23.31 -4.70
CA MET A 1 19.73 22.76 -6.08
C MET A 1 18.73 23.53 -6.94
N THR A 2 18.93 23.69 -8.26
CA THR A 2 17.91 24.37 -9.11
C THR A 2 16.78 23.41 -9.52
N LYS A 3 15.58 23.94 -9.80
CA LYS A 3 14.42 23.16 -10.27
C LYS A 3 14.78 22.20 -11.42
N MET A 4 15.53 22.68 -12.40
CA MET A 4 15.92 21.90 -13.60
C MET A 4 16.83 20.72 -13.25
N GLN A 5 17.75 20.90 -12.29
CA GLN A 5 18.62 19.82 -11.80
C GLN A 5 17.82 18.78 -11.02
N MET A 6 16.87 19.23 -10.19
CA MET A 6 16.01 18.35 -9.40
C MET A 6 15.14 17.48 -10.31
N GLU A 7 14.51 18.08 -11.31
CA GLU A 7 13.69 17.39 -12.29
C GLU A 7 14.49 16.33 -13.06
N SER A 8 15.72 16.66 -13.48
CA SER A 8 16.61 15.70 -14.16
C SER A 8 16.97 14.50 -13.26
N LYS A 9 17.29 14.74 -11.98
CA LYS A 9 17.58 13.65 -11.03
C LYS A 9 16.35 12.78 -10.77
N LEU A 10 15.20 13.39 -10.49
CA LEU A 10 13.97 12.65 -10.20
C LEU A 10 13.45 11.87 -11.40
N ALA A 11 13.65 12.39 -12.63
CA ALA A 11 13.31 11.66 -13.86
C ALA A 11 14.07 10.34 -13.97
N VAL A 12 15.35 10.31 -13.58
CA VAL A 12 16.17 9.08 -13.58
C VAL A 12 15.75 8.12 -12.46
N MET A 13 15.18 8.64 -11.38
CA MET A 13 14.71 7.85 -10.25
C MET A 13 13.31 7.27 -10.46
N ALA A 14 12.47 7.91 -11.26
CA ALA A 14 11.11 7.46 -11.52
C ALA A 14 11.07 6.01 -12.03
N GLY A 15 10.19 5.20 -11.44
CA GLY A 15 10.00 3.79 -11.76
C GLY A 15 10.99 2.83 -11.10
N LYS A 16 12.10 3.32 -10.52
CA LYS A 16 13.13 2.46 -9.91
C LYS A 16 12.91 2.26 -8.40
N LEU A 17 13.49 1.19 -7.88
CA LEU A 17 13.49 0.85 -6.46
C LEU A 17 14.75 1.37 -5.78
N TYR A 18 14.56 1.95 -4.60
CA TYR A 18 15.62 2.48 -3.78
C TYR A 18 15.43 2.04 -2.33
N LEU A 19 16.54 1.83 -1.64
CA LEU A 19 16.59 1.71 -0.19
C LEU A 19 16.75 3.10 0.40
N TYR A 20 15.80 3.51 1.24
CA TYR A 20 15.82 4.77 1.97
C TYR A 20 15.36 4.52 3.41
N LYS A 21 16.14 5.00 4.39
CA LYS A 21 15.91 4.75 5.84
C LYS A 21 15.68 3.27 6.19
N GLY A 22 16.41 2.37 5.52
CA GLY A 22 16.32 0.92 5.75
C GLY A 22 15.05 0.26 5.22
N LYS A 23 14.25 0.97 4.41
CA LYS A 23 13.04 0.46 3.75
C LYS A 23 13.16 0.60 2.24
N GLU A 24 12.50 -0.28 1.52
CA GLU A 24 12.44 -0.24 0.06
C GLU A 24 11.31 0.69 -0.40
N HIS A 25 11.67 1.72 -1.15
CA HIS A 25 10.79 2.72 -1.72
C HIS A 25 10.92 2.69 -3.24
N ARG A 26 9.81 2.39 -3.95
CA ARG A 26 9.76 2.58 -5.39
C ARG A 26 9.22 3.96 -5.70
N VAL A 27 9.91 4.72 -6.55
CA VAL A 27 9.45 6.05 -6.96
C VAL A 27 8.35 5.89 -8.02
N LEU A 28 7.13 6.29 -7.70
CA LEU A 28 5.98 6.15 -8.60
C LEU A 28 5.82 7.38 -9.50
N ARG A 29 5.81 8.56 -8.89
CA ARG A 29 5.65 9.85 -9.58
C ARG A 29 6.34 10.95 -8.77
N TYR A 30 6.65 12.05 -9.43
CA TYR A 30 7.21 13.22 -8.77
C TYR A 30 6.61 14.49 -9.34
N GLN A 31 6.64 15.56 -8.53
CA GLN A 31 6.23 16.89 -8.92
C GLN A 31 7.30 17.86 -8.44
N CYS A 32 7.85 18.66 -9.34
CA CYS A 32 8.83 19.69 -9.02
C CYS A 32 8.18 21.07 -9.04
N GLU A 33 8.12 21.72 -7.89
CA GLU A 33 7.76 23.14 -7.78
C GLU A 33 9.02 24.01 -7.73
N THR A 34 8.84 25.31 -7.48
CA THR A 34 9.93 26.29 -7.51
C THR A 34 10.83 26.21 -6.28
N THR A 35 10.29 25.77 -5.14
CA THR A 35 10.96 25.79 -3.82
C THR A 35 11.07 24.41 -3.18
N PHE A 36 10.17 23.49 -3.51
CA PHE A 36 10.19 22.11 -3.04
C PHE A 36 9.81 21.15 -4.17
N SER A 37 10.12 19.87 -3.97
CA SER A 37 9.70 18.79 -4.84
C SER A 37 9.00 17.71 -4.02
N LYS A 38 7.90 17.19 -4.55
CA LYS A 38 7.15 16.09 -3.95
C LYS A 38 7.48 14.80 -4.69
N ILE A 39 7.95 13.79 -3.98
CA ILE A 39 8.18 12.43 -4.49
C ILE A 39 7.13 11.52 -3.88
N VAL A 40 6.34 10.86 -4.72
CA VAL A 40 5.38 9.86 -4.29
C VAL A 40 6.02 8.50 -4.48
N THR A 41 6.26 7.80 -3.36
CA THR A 41 6.81 6.44 -3.37
C THR A 41 5.72 5.41 -3.10
N SER A 42 6.06 4.12 -3.22
CA SER A 42 5.17 3.01 -2.87
C SER A 42 4.77 2.96 -1.39
N ARG A 43 5.54 3.60 -0.50
CA ARG A 43 5.31 3.56 0.95
C ARG A 43 4.90 4.90 1.55
N GLU A 44 5.47 5.99 1.06
CA GLU A 44 5.23 7.33 1.60
C GLU A 44 5.41 8.44 0.56
N ASP A 45 4.77 9.57 0.83
CA ASP A 45 4.97 10.82 0.10
C ASP A 45 6.05 11.64 0.80
N LEU A 46 7.10 12.01 0.07
CA LEU A 46 8.21 12.81 0.57
C LEU A 46 8.14 14.21 -0.03
N VAL A 47 8.22 15.23 0.80
CA VAL A 47 8.35 16.62 0.38
C VAL A 47 9.77 17.05 0.71
N ILE A 48 10.52 17.48 -0.31
CA ILE A 48 11.94 17.77 -0.23
C ILE A 48 12.15 19.23 -0.63
N HIS A 49 12.75 20.01 0.27
CA HIS A 49 13.19 21.35 -0.07
C HIS A 49 14.42 21.31 -0.98
N HIS A 50 14.49 22.23 -1.95
CA HIS A 50 15.60 22.26 -2.92
C HIS A 50 16.96 22.47 -2.28
N ASP A 51 17.01 23.02 -1.06
CA ASP A 51 18.22 23.24 -0.27
C ASP A 51 18.73 21.95 0.38
N GLU A 52 17.83 21.05 0.77
CA GLU A 52 18.13 19.76 1.40
C GLU A 52 18.16 18.59 0.40
N ALA A 53 17.87 18.89 -0.87
CA ALA A 53 17.69 17.89 -1.91
C ALA A 53 18.91 16.99 -2.10
N ASP A 54 20.13 17.54 -2.06
CA ASP A 54 21.33 16.74 -2.27
C ASP A 54 21.61 15.79 -1.10
N GLU A 55 21.29 16.19 0.13
CA GLU A 55 21.42 15.33 1.31
C GLU A 55 20.38 14.19 1.27
N ILE A 56 19.11 14.54 1.03
CA ILE A 56 18.02 13.56 1.03
C ILE A 56 18.17 12.58 -0.12
N LEU A 57 18.42 13.08 -1.35
CA LEU A 57 18.60 12.22 -2.53
C LEU A 57 19.88 11.38 -2.44
N GLY A 58 20.93 11.88 -1.76
CA GLY A 58 22.13 11.09 -1.49
C GLY A 58 21.86 9.86 -0.61
N GLY A 59 20.78 9.88 0.18
CA GLY A 59 20.34 8.75 0.99
C GLY A 59 19.57 7.66 0.24
N PHE A 60 19.20 7.88 -1.03
CA PHE A 60 18.51 6.89 -1.86
C PHE A 60 19.53 5.96 -2.52
N LEU A 61 19.64 4.72 -2.00
CA LEU A 61 20.54 3.72 -2.55
C LEU A 61 19.80 2.87 -3.58
N PRO A 62 20.24 2.80 -4.85
CA PRO A 62 19.57 1.98 -5.86
C PRO A 62 19.63 0.50 -5.47
N VAL A 63 18.52 -0.20 -5.65
CA VAL A 63 18.44 -1.65 -5.47
C VAL A 63 18.28 -2.27 -6.86
N ASP A 64 19.13 -3.23 -7.20
CA ASP A 64 19.07 -3.90 -8.50
C ASP A 64 17.76 -4.70 -8.62
N GLU A 65 16.84 -4.19 -9.43
CA GLU A 65 15.61 -4.89 -9.77
C GLU A 65 15.84 -5.79 -10.98
N ASP A 66 16.35 -7.00 -10.75
CA ASP A 66 16.33 -8.09 -11.74
C ASP A 66 14.90 -8.61 -12.04
N THR A 67 13.86 -7.89 -11.61
CA THR A 67 12.46 -8.22 -11.90
C THR A 67 11.75 -7.04 -12.56
N PRO A 68 11.36 -7.15 -13.84
CA PRO A 68 10.64 -6.09 -14.53
C PRO A 68 9.23 -5.96 -13.97
N PHE A 69 8.91 -4.82 -13.39
CA PHE A 69 7.54 -4.49 -12.99
C PHE A 69 6.79 -3.86 -14.16
N VAL A 70 5.73 -4.55 -14.59
CA VAL A 70 4.75 -4.03 -15.54
C VAL A 70 3.95 -2.96 -14.83
N SER A 71 4.09 -1.71 -15.27
CA SER A 71 3.39 -0.55 -14.72
C SER A 71 1.87 -0.71 -14.94
N ALA A 72 1.16 -1.25 -13.95
CA ALA A 72 -0.30 -1.36 -13.97
C ALA A 72 -0.93 -0.02 -13.56
N ARG A 73 -0.93 0.97 -14.47
CA ARG A 73 -1.98 2.00 -14.67
C ARG A 73 -1.54 3.05 -15.68
N GLN A 74 -1.81 2.76 -16.95
CA GLN A 74 -2.31 3.79 -17.86
C GLN A 74 -3.83 3.63 -17.92
N GLU A 75 -4.54 4.24 -16.96
CA GLU A 75 -5.94 4.57 -17.18
C GLU A 75 -5.99 6.07 -17.49
N LYS A 76 -6.14 6.29 -18.78
CA LYS A 76 -6.36 7.54 -19.50
C LYS A 76 -7.34 8.43 -18.73
N GLU A 77 -6.89 9.64 -18.38
CA GLU A 77 -7.78 10.75 -18.04
C GLU A 77 -8.71 11.04 -19.23
N GLU A 78 -10.01 10.83 -19.05
CA GLU A 78 -11.05 11.58 -19.75
C GLU A 78 -11.93 12.28 -18.71
N THR A 79 -12.24 13.53 -19.03
CA THR A 79 -12.65 14.64 -18.17
C THR A 79 -14.13 14.65 -17.74
N LEU A 80 -14.36 14.81 -16.42
CA LEU A 80 -15.45 15.54 -15.70
C LEU A 80 -16.94 15.12 -15.90
N PRO A 81 -17.90 15.47 -14.99
CA PRO A 81 -17.83 16.06 -13.65
C PRO A 81 -18.63 15.31 -12.54
N ALA A 82 -18.30 15.62 -11.28
CA ALA A 82 -19.10 15.55 -10.04
C ALA A 82 -20.12 14.39 -9.84
N GLN A 83 -19.84 13.49 -8.90
CA GLN A 83 -20.67 13.25 -7.69
C GLN A 83 -20.33 11.91 -7.00
N VAL A 84 -20.53 11.92 -5.68
CA VAL A 84 -20.58 10.81 -4.73
C VAL A 84 -19.24 10.15 -4.37
N MET A 85 -18.78 10.53 -3.18
CA MET A 85 -17.81 9.83 -2.34
C MET A 85 -18.30 8.39 -2.11
N GLN A 86 -17.89 7.46 -2.97
CA GLN A 86 -18.10 6.03 -2.74
C GLN A 86 -16.96 5.50 -1.88
N ILE A 87 -17.34 5.08 -0.67
CA ILE A 87 -16.52 4.25 0.21
C ILE A 87 -16.14 2.99 -0.58
N PRO A 88 -14.84 2.62 -0.69
CA PRO A 88 -14.45 1.41 -1.38
C PRO A 88 -15.08 0.20 -0.67
N GLU A 89 -16.02 -0.44 -1.35
CA GLU A 89 -16.56 -1.72 -0.93
C GLU A 89 -15.44 -2.76 -1.06
N LEU A 90 -14.77 -3.05 0.07
CA LEU A 90 -13.81 -4.13 0.21
C LEU A 90 -14.57 -5.46 0.08
N SER A 91 -14.89 -5.85 -1.15
CA SER A 91 -15.54 -7.11 -1.45
C SER A 91 -14.54 -8.24 -1.26
N PHE A 92 -14.66 -8.93 -0.11
CA PHE A 92 -13.82 -10.07 0.31
C PHE A 92 -13.78 -11.22 -0.71
N LYS A 93 -14.73 -11.31 -1.65
CA LYS A 93 -14.84 -12.42 -2.59
C LYS A 93 -13.69 -12.52 -3.60
N SER A 94 -13.00 -11.43 -3.91
CA SER A 94 -11.90 -11.45 -4.88
C SER A 94 -10.53 -11.75 -4.26
N ASN A 95 -10.35 -11.52 -2.94
CA ASN A 95 -9.02 -11.55 -2.31
C ASN A 95 -8.73 -12.82 -1.48
N VAL A 96 -9.75 -13.61 -1.14
CA VAL A 96 -9.60 -14.90 -0.43
C VAL A 96 -8.73 -15.92 -1.19
N PRO A 97 -8.87 -16.15 -2.51
CA PRO A 97 -8.03 -17.13 -3.20
C PRO A 97 -6.55 -16.71 -3.26
N ALA A 98 -6.27 -15.40 -3.37
CA ALA A 98 -4.91 -14.88 -3.35
C ALA A 98 -4.21 -15.11 -2.00
N LEU A 99 -4.94 -14.90 -0.89
CA LEU A 99 -4.43 -15.16 0.46
C LEU A 99 -4.21 -16.65 0.74
N SER A 100 -5.11 -17.51 0.24
CA SER A 100 -4.97 -18.97 0.35
C SER A 100 -3.69 -19.48 -0.34
N ASN A 101 -3.37 -18.94 -1.52
CA ASN A 101 -2.16 -19.32 -2.27
C ASN A 101 -0.87 -18.93 -1.55
N ILE A 102 -0.86 -17.78 -0.87
CA ILE A 102 0.29 -17.32 -0.07
C ILE A 102 0.51 -18.24 1.14
N ILE A 103 -0.58 -18.63 1.82
CA ILE A 103 -0.52 -19.54 2.96
C ILE A 103 0.00 -20.92 2.54
N MET A 104 -0.50 -21.49 1.43
CA MET A 104 -0.04 -22.79 0.94
C MET A 104 1.44 -22.75 0.53
N SER A 105 1.89 -21.70 -0.16
CA SER A 105 3.29 -21.53 -0.54
C SER A 105 4.24 -21.50 0.66
N ASN A 106 3.81 -20.89 1.78
CA ASN A 106 4.61 -20.83 2.99
C ASN A 106 4.61 -22.17 3.76
N ILE A 107 3.50 -22.91 3.75
CA ILE A 107 3.43 -24.26 4.33
C ILE A 107 4.35 -25.23 3.59
N GLU A 108 4.42 -25.15 2.26
CA GLU A 108 5.32 -25.97 1.46
C GLU A 108 6.80 -25.68 1.75
N LYS A 109 7.15 -24.39 1.89
CA LYS A 109 8.51 -23.97 2.29
C LYS A 109 8.90 -24.47 3.67
N LEU A 110 7.97 -24.48 4.62
CA LEU A 110 8.17 -25.04 5.97
C LEU A 110 8.38 -26.57 5.98
N LYS A 111 7.75 -27.30 5.05
CA LYS A 111 7.94 -28.75 4.93
C LYS A 111 9.29 -29.11 4.29
N ALA A 112 9.85 -28.22 3.47
CA ALA A 112 11.10 -28.47 2.74
C ALA A 112 12.36 -28.29 3.60
N ASP A 113 12.31 -27.48 4.67
CA ASP A 113 13.49 -27.18 5.48
C ASP A 113 13.17 -27.09 7.00
N PRO A 114 13.60 -28.06 7.82
CA PRO A 114 13.39 -28.05 9.27
C PRO A 114 14.09 -26.90 10.01
N ALA A 115 15.05 -26.20 9.38
CA ALA A 115 15.73 -25.05 9.97
C ALA A 115 14.86 -23.77 10.04
N TYR A 116 13.68 -23.77 9.39
CA TYR A 116 12.76 -22.62 9.31
C TYR A 116 11.88 -22.39 10.56
N ILE A 117 12.03 -23.21 11.60
CA ILE A 117 11.22 -23.16 12.84
C ILE A 117 11.33 -21.80 13.54
N GLY A 118 12.45 -21.07 13.39
CA GLY A 118 12.62 -19.73 13.96
C GLY A 118 11.67 -18.65 13.38
N GLN A 119 11.11 -18.86 12.18
CA GLN A 119 10.19 -17.92 11.53
C GLN A 119 8.71 -18.24 11.76
N ALA A 120 8.39 -19.32 12.49
CA ALA A 120 7.01 -19.72 12.79
C ALA A 120 6.26 -18.67 13.64
N ASN A 121 6.96 -17.85 14.42
CA ASN A 121 6.35 -16.76 15.18
C ASN A 121 5.73 -15.67 14.28
N ALA A 122 6.37 -15.35 13.15
CA ALA A 122 5.81 -14.40 12.19
C ALA A 122 4.52 -14.93 11.53
N ILE A 123 4.42 -16.25 11.37
CA ILE A 123 3.21 -16.91 10.85
C ILE A 123 2.10 -16.89 11.89
N ASN A 124 2.43 -17.10 13.17
CA ASN A 124 1.45 -16.96 14.26
C ASN A 124 0.94 -15.53 14.39
N ASP A 125 1.80 -14.52 14.24
CA ASP A 125 1.39 -13.12 14.25
C ASP A 125 0.52 -12.76 13.04
N GLN A 126 0.83 -13.31 11.86
CA GLN A 126 -0.03 -13.17 10.68
C GLN A 126 -1.39 -13.85 10.87
N LEU A 127 -1.42 -15.05 11.45
CA LEU A 127 -2.66 -15.76 11.76
C LEU A 127 -3.51 -15.01 12.79
N LYS A 128 -2.87 -14.46 13.83
CA LYS A 128 -3.54 -13.64 14.85
C LYS A 128 -4.15 -12.39 14.24
N THR A 129 -3.42 -11.70 13.37
CA THR A 129 -3.92 -10.53 12.63
C THR A 129 -5.14 -10.90 11.77
N LEU A 130 -5.13 -12.08 11.16
CA LEU A 130 -6.23 -12.56 10.32
C LEU A 130 -7.47 -12.94 11.16
N ILE A 131 -7.27 -13.51 12.35
CA ILE A 131 -8.33 -13.77 13.33
C ILE A 131 -8.93 -12.46 13.86
N ASP A 132 -8.09 -11.48 14.16
CA ASP A 132 -8.53 -10.17 14.66
C ASP A 132 -9.30 -9.40 13.58
N LEU A 133 -8.90 -9.50 12.31
CA LEU A 133 -9.65 -8.96 11.18
C LEU A 133 -11.02 -9.63 11.04
N GLY A 134 -11.08 -10.96 11.10
CA GLY A 134 -12.34 -11.71 11.07
C GLY A 134 -13.27 -11.38 12.24
N ARG A 135 -12.73 -11.16 13.45
CA ARG A 135 -13.51 -10.69 14.61
C ARG A 135 -14.09 -9.31 14.37
N THR A 136 -13.28 -8.39 13.85
CA THR A 136 -13.69 -7.02 13.53
C THR A 136 -14.84 -7.01 12.51
N GLU A 137 -14.81 -7.91 11.52
CA GLU A 137 -15.90 -8.05 10.55
C GLU A 137 -17.17 -8.62 11.16
N VAL A 138 -17.05 -9.62 12.06
CA VAL A 138 -18.20 -10.14 12.80
C VAL A 138 -18.82 -9.06 13.69
N GLU A 139 -17.99 -8.21 14.32
CA GLU A 139 -18.46 -7.07 15.11
C GLU A 139 -19.13 -6.01 14.23
N MET A 140 -18.57 -5.68 13.07
CA MET A 140 -19.21 -4.79 12.09
C MET A 140 -20.55 -5.36 11.60
N ALA A 141 -20.62 -6.66 11.29
CA ALA A 141 -21.86 -7.31 10.87
C ALA A 141 -22.91 -7.29 11.99
N LYS A 142 -22.52 -7.53 13.25
CA LYS A 142 -23.41 -7.38 14.42
C LYS A 142 -23.89 -5.95 14.59
N MET A 143 -23.01 -4.97 14.41
CA MET A 143 -23.35 -3.54 14.51
C MET A 143 -24.33 -3.12 13.40
N GLN A 144 -24.11 -3.57 12.16
CA GLN A 144 -25.02 -3.35 11.05
C GLN A 144 -26.39 -4.01 11.30
N LEU A 145 -26.42 -5.24 11.83
CA LEU A 145 -27.66 -5.90 12.23
C LEU A 145 -28.38 -5.17 13.38
N ALA A 146 -27.64 -4.65 14.37
CA ALA A 146 -28.21 -3.87 15.46
C ALA A 146 -28.77 -2.53 14.97
N LEU A 147 -28.06 -1.83 14.09
CA LEU A 147 -28.52 -0.60 13.42
C LEU A 147 -29.75 -0.85 12.54
N GLY A 148 -29.76 -1.98 11.81
CA GLY A 148 -30.92 -2.41 11.04
C GLY A 148 -32.15 -2.67 11.91
N LYS A 149 -31.99 -3.28 13.10
CA LYS A 149 -33.07 -3.50 14.08
C LYS A 149 -33.57 -2.20 14.71
N MET A 150 -32.67 -1.25 15.01
CA MET A 150 -33.06 0.07 15.53
C MET A 150 -33.84 0.90 14.49
N ASN A 151 -33.48 0.80 13.22
CA ASN A 151 -34.23 1.44 12.12
C ASN A 151 -35.61 0.82 11.88
N LEU A 152 -35.80 -0.46 12.24
CA LEU A 152 -37.11 -1.12 12.18
C LEU A 152 -38.00 -0.74 13.38
N GLN A 153 -37.45 -0.69 14.61
CA GLN A 153 -38.22 -0.26 15.80
C GLN A 153 -38.72 1.19 15.72
N ASN A 154 -37.99 2.09 15.05
CA ASN A 154 -38.44 3.47 14.87
C ASN A 154 -39.53 3.63 13.79
N LYS A 155 -39.79 2.61 12.96
CA LYS A 155 -40.89 2.63 11.99
C LYS A 155 -42.22 2.16 12.56
N ASP A 156 -42.21 1.47 13.70
CA ASP A 156 -43.42 0.99 14.38
C ASP A 156 -44.00 2.02 15.38
N LEU A 157 -43.43 3.24 15.43
CA LEU A 157 -43.83 4.33 16.34
C LEU A 157 -44.50 5.52 15.62
N TYR A 158 -44.86 5.38 14.34
CA TYR A 158 -45.64 6.35 13.57
C TYR A 158 -46.80 5.69 12.83
#